data_AF-A0A383RKD5-F1
#
_entry.id   AF-A0A383RKD5-F1
#
_cell.length_a   1.000
_cell.length_b   1.000
_cell.length_c   1.000
_cell.angle_alpha   90.00
_cell.angle_beta   90.00
_cell.angle_gamma   90.00
#
_symmetry.space_group_name_H-M   'P 1'
#
loop_
_entity.id
_entity.type
_entity.pdbx_description
1 polymer ?
#
loop_
_entity_poly.entity_id
_entity_poly.type
_entity_poly.pdbx_seq_one_letter_code
_entity_poly.pdbx_strand_id
1 'polypeptide(L)'
;MAIKGQKFKTYSEELKAEAIRLHVEEKWTYRQINEHFGIHDKQRMKKWMRKYREKGEFGLLDQRGRRQQYIDQDRYLNQLKRENEMLKKCLEIWVQEVRLKSIER
;
A
#
# COMPACT_ATOMS: atom_id res chain seq x y z
N MET A 1 20.17 21.34 9.61
CA MET A 1 20.17 21.85 8.21
C MET A 1 20.84 20.81 7.32
N ALA A 2 20.36 20.61 6.09
CA ALA A 2 21.02 19.71 5.15
C ALA A 2 22.25 20.40 4.54
N ILE A 3 23.36 19.68 4.41
CA ILE A 3 24.61 20.24 3.88
C ILE A 3 24.60 20.09 2.35
N LYS A 4 25.00 21.14 1.62
CA LYS A 4 25.09 21.10 0.15
C LYS A 4 26.03 19.96 -0.26
N GLY A 5 25.54 19.06 -1.12
CA GLY A 5 26.29 17.86 -1.56
C GLY A 5 26.12 16.63 -0.68
N GLN A 6 25.33 16.70 0.40
CA GLN A 6 25.03 15.54 1.24
C GLN A 6 24.28 14.47 0.44
N LYS A 7 24.88 13.27 0.34
CA LYS A 7 24.22 12.09 -0.24
C LYS A 7 23.42 11.37 0.84
N PHE A 8 22.12 11.22 0.61
CA PHE A 8 21.26 10.44 1.49
C PHE A 8 21.23 8.98 1.05
N LYS A 9 21.36 8.05 2.01
CA LYS A 9 21.10 6.62 1.75
C LYS A 9 19.63 6.44 1.35
N THR A 10 19.43 5.82 0.18
CA THR A 10 18.13 5.39 -0.32
C THR A 10 17.99 3.89 -0.06
N TYR A 11 16.80 3.48 0.37
CA TYR A 11 16.45 2.09 0.61
C TYR A 11 15.35 1.70 -0.38
N SER A 12 15.46 0.52 -0.98
CA SER A 12 14.44 -0.02 -1.88
C SER A 12 13.11 -0.22 -1.16
N GLU A 13 12.02 -0.26 -1.93
CA GLU A 13 10.68 -0.50 -1.38
C GLU A 13 10.58 -1.92 -0.81
N GLU A 14 11.17 -2.91 -1.49
CA GLU A 14 11.29 -4.30 -1.04
C GLU A 14 11.96 -4.42 0.33
N LEU A 15 13.11 -3.75 0.54
CA LEU A 15 13.81 -3.80 1.82
C LEU A 15 12.97 -3.21 2.96
N LYS A 16 12.26 -2.10 2.68
CA LYS A 16 11.37 -1.51 3.68
C LYS A 16 10.22 -2.45 4.04
N ALA A 17 9.61 -3.09 3.04
CA ALA A 17 8.51 -4.02 3.24
C ALA A 17 8.97 -5.23 4.07
N GLU A 18 10.11 -5.83 3.71
CA GLU A 18 10.71 -6.95 4.44
C GLU A 18 11.03 -6.57 5.89
N ALA A 19 11.63 -5.39 6.10
CA ALA A 19 11.92 -4.90 7.44
C ALA A 19 10.65 -4.74 8.31
N ILE A 20 9.52 -4.37 7.71
CA ILE A 20 8.24 -4.31 8.43
C ILE A 20 7.68 -5.72 8.68
N ARG A 21 7.76 -6.63 7.71
CA ARG A 21 7.34 -8.03 7.87
C ARG A 21 8.05 -8.68 9.06
N LEU A 22 9.37 -8.58 9.12
CA LEU A 22 10.18 -9.12 10.24
C LEU A 22 9.74 -8.56 11.61
N HIS A 23 9.34 -7.29 11.67
CA HIS A 23 8.85 -6.71 12.91
C HIS A 23 7.44 -7.21 13.27
N VAL A 24 6.54 -7.26 12.30
CA VAL A 24 5.11 -7.54 12.53
C VAL A 24 4.86 -9.03 12.76
N GLU A 25 5.45 -9.87 11.91
CA GLU A 25 5.25 -11.33 11.90
C GLU A 25 6.22 -12.02 12.85
N GLU A 26 7.52 -11.77 12.67
CA GLU A 26 8.56 -12.47 13.43
C GLU A 26 8.93 -11.79 14.76
N LYS A 27 8.29 -10.66 15.08
CA LYS A 27 8.49 -9.89 16.33
C LYS A 27 9.93 -9.41 16.56
N TRP A 28 10.70 -9.23 15.50
CA TRP A 28 12.05 -8.68 15.62
C TRP A 28 12.03 -7.26 16.18
N THR A 29 13.00 -6.94 17.04
CA THR A 29 13.18 -5.57 17.52
C THR A 29 13.73 -4.68 16.41
N TYR A 30 13.47 -3.37 16.51
CA TYR A 30 14.06 -2.39 15.58
C TYR A 30 15.60 -2.44 15.57
N ARG A 31 16.23 -2.83 16.68
CA ARG A 31 17.69 -2.99 16.74
C ARG A 31 18.16 -4.15 15.87
N GLN A 32 17.54 -5.32 16.02
CA GLN A 32 17.88 -6.51 15.23
C GLN A 32 17.70 -6.25 13.73
N ILE A 33 16.60 -5.60 13.35
CA ILE A 33 16.32 -5.26 11.94
C ILE A 33 17.36 -4.28 11.39
N ASN A 34 17.69 -3.24 12.16
CA ASN A 34 18.70 -2.27 11.74
C ASN A 34 20.08 -2.91 11.57
N GLU A 35 20.46 -3.82 12.46
CA GLU A 35 21.71 -4.57 12.39
C GLU A 35 21.74 -5.50 11.17
N HIS A 36 20.67 -6.25 10.96
CA HIS A 36 20.52 -7.17 9.83
C HIS A 36 20.61 -6.49 8.46
N PHE A 37 20.00 -5.31 8.30
CA PHE A 37 20.04 -4.54 7.05
C PHE A 37 21.15 -3.48 6.99
N GLY A 38 22.04 -3.40 7.98
CA GLY A 38 23.10 -2.39 8.03
C GLY A 38 22.59 -0.94 8.10
N ILE A 39 21.39 -0.72 8.65
CA ILE A 39 20.76 0.59 8.81
C ILE A 39 21.38 1.30 10.01
N HIS A 40 22.18 2.33 9.74
CA HIS A 40 22.89 3.07 10.79
C HIS A 40 21.97 4.02 11.59
N ASP A 41 20.91 4.52 10.96
CA ASP A 41 19.97 5.44 11.61
C ASP A 41 18.97 4.66 12.47
N LYS A 42 19.17 4.67 13.78
CA LYS A 42 18.30 3.99 14.76
C LYS A 42 16.84 4.43 14.69
N GLN A 43 16.55 5.65 14.21
CA GLN A 43 15.19 6.18 14.08
C GLN A 43 14.52 5.80 12.76
N ARG A 44 15.25 5.16 11.83
CA ARG A 44 14.76 4.82 10.49
C ARG A 44 13.55 3.88 10.57
N MET A 45 13.68 2.78 11.30
CA MET A 45 12.59 1.82 11.50
C MET A 45 11.37 2.46 12.17
N LYS A 46 11.57 3.34 13.16
CA LYS A 46 10.47 4.06 13.80
C LYS A 46 9.68 4.92 12.81
N LYS A 47 10.38 5.58 11.87
CA LYS A 47 9.74 6.38 10.81
C LYS A 47 8.98 5.50 9.81
N TRP A 48 9.56 4.37 9.39
CA TRP A 48 8.88 3.44 8.47
C TRP A 48 7.63 2.85 9.13
N MET A 49 7.74 2.38 10.36
CA MET A 49 6.59 1.86 11.12
C MET A 49 5.48 2.88 11.30
N ARG A 50 5.80 4.15 11.57
CA ARG A 50 4.78 5.20 11.65
C ARG A 50 4.02 5.33 10.33
N LYS A 51 4.74 5.46 9.21
CA LYS A 51 4.11 5.58 7.89
C LYS A 51 3.28 4.34 7.52
N TYR A 52 3.76 3.16 7.90
CA TYR A 52 3.04 1.92 7.67
C TYR A 52 1.76 1.82 8.49
N ARG A 53 1.76 2.27 9.75
CA ARG A 53 0.52 2.33 10.55
C ARG A 53 -0.50 3.31 9.97
N GLU A 54 -0.05 4.40 9.35
CA GLU A 54 -0.93 5.42 8.78
C GLU A 54 -1.49 5.02 7.40
N LYS A 55 -0.69 4.39 6.54
CA LYS A 55 -1.02 4.19 5.11
C LYS A 55 -0.72 2.78 4.58
N GLY A 56 -0.38 1.83 5.45
CA GLY A 56 0.10 0.51 5.07
C GLY A 56 1.39 0.60 4.22
N GLU A 57 1.57 -0.35 3.32
CA GLU A 57 2.73 -0.45 2.44
C GLU A 57 2.92 0.79 1.55
N PHE A 58 1.83 1.46 1.16
CA PHE A 58 1.89 2.71 0.39
C PHE A 58 2.64 3.83 1.10
N GLY A 59 2.63 3.82 2.45
CA GLY A 59 3.42 4.75 3.25
C GLY A 59 4.94 4.57 3.07
N LEU A 60 5.39 3.41 2.60
CA LEU A 60 6.81 3.07 2.41
C LEU A 60 7.34 3.45 1.02
N LEU A 61 6.45 3.65 0.05
CA LEU A 61 6.79 4.05 -1.31
C LEU A 61 7.57 5.37 -1.33
N ASP A 62 8.57 5.47 -2.21
CA ASP A 62 9.26 6.75 -2.41
C ASP A 62 8.40 7.67 -3.28
N GLN A 63 7.97 8.78 -2.70
CA GLN A 63 7.08 9.75 -3.36
C GLN A 63 7.84 10.88 -4.04
N ARG A 64 9.17 10.92 -3.92
CA ARG A 64 9.99 11.95 -4.56
C ARG A 64 9.86 11.87 -6.09
N GLY A 65 9.47 12.97 -6.73
CA GLY A 65 9.32 13.06 -8.18
C GLY A 65 8.09 12.38 -8.78
N ARG A 66 7.19 11.79 -7.97
CA ARG A 66 5.93 11.19 -8.46
C ARG A 66 4.78 12.19 -8.40
N ARG A 67 3.97 12.31 -9.46
CA ARG A 67 2.74 13.14 -9.49
C ARG A 67 1.66 12.53 -8.57
N GLN A 68 1.02 13.36 -7.75
CA GLN A 68 0.02 12.98 -6.74
C GLN A 68 -1.16 12.14 -7.28
N GLN A 69 -1.48 12.25 -8.57
CA GLN A 69 -2.67 11.62 -9.20
C GLN A 69 -2.69 10.09 -9.12
N TYR A 70 -1.55 9.43 -8.91
CA TYR A 70 -1.45 7.96 -8.88
C TYR A 70 -1.52 7.35 -7.47
N ILE A 71 -1.58 8.17 -6.42
CA ILE A 71 -1.31 7.73 -5.03
C ILE A 71 -2.58 7.72 -4.16
N ASP A 72 -3.70 8.23 -4.66
CA ASP A 72 -4.91 8.35 -3.88
C ASP A 72 -5.66 7.00 -3.79
N GLN A 73 -5.38 6.25 -2.72
CA GLN A 73 -6.06 4.98 -2.40
C GLN A 73 -7.57 5.16 -2.40
N ASP A 74 -8.07 6.31 -1.93
CA ASP A 74 -9.51 6.57 -1.90
C ASP A 74 -10.06 6.72 -3.31
N ARG A 75 -9.33 7.36 -4.22
CA ARG A 75 -9.74 7.44 -5.64
C ARG A 75 -9.82 6.06 -6.28
N TYR A 76 -8.79 5.22 -6.11
CA TYR A 76 -8.77 3.87 -6.68
C TYR A 76 -9.86 3.00 -6.06
N LEU A 77 -10.01 3.02 -4.74
CA LEU A 77 -11.08 2.31 -4.03
C LEU A 77 -12.47 2.78 -4.46
N ASN A 78 -12.68 4.09 -4.63
CA ASN A 78 -13.95 4.64 -5.07
C ASN A 78 -14.27 4.25 -6.52
N GLN A 79 -13.27 4.20 -7.40
CA GLN A 79 -13.43 3.68 -8.76
C GLN A 79 -13.81 2.20 -8.74
N LEU A 80 -13.06 1.35 -8.02
CA LEU A 80 -13.36 -0.08 -7.91
C LEU A 80 -14.72 -0.35 -7.28
N LYS A 81 -15.13 0.46 -6.29
CA LYS A 81 -16.47 0.36 -5.69
C LYS A 81 -17.56 0.67 -6.70
N ARG A 82 -17.40 1.75 -7.49
CA ARG A 82 -18.34 2.09 -8.57
C ARG A 82 -18.41 1.00 -9.63
N GLU A 83 -17.27 0.48 -10.08
CA GLU A 83 -17.23 -0.63 -11.04
C GLU A 83 -17.94 -1.87 -10.48
N ASN A 84 -17.67 -2.25 -9.23
CA ASN A 84 -18.37 -3.35 -8.57
C ASN A 84 -19.89 -3.11 -8.46
N GLU A 85 -20.30 -1.90 -8.11
CA GLU A 85 -21.72 -1.56 -8.00
C GLU A 85 -22.43 -1.69 -9.36
N MET A 86 -21.80 -1.17 -10.42
CA MET A 86 -22.33 -1.27 -11.78
C MET A 86 -22.39 -2.73 -12.25
N LEU A 87 -21.34 -3.52 -12.01
CA LEU A 87 -21.31 -4.93 -12.37
C LEU A 87 -22.39 -5.73 -11.64
N LYS A 88 -22.63 -5.44 -10.35
CA LYS A 88 -23.71 -6.07 -9.57
C LYS A 88 -25.09 -5.75 -10.15
N LYS A 89 -25.35 -4.48 -10.51
CA LYS A 89 -26.61 -4.05 -11.14
C LYS A 89 -26.83 -4.75 -12.49
N CYS A 90 -25.79 -4.81 -13.33
CA CYS A 90 -25.87 -5.53 -14.62
C CYS A 90 -26.19 -7.01 -14.42
N LEU A 91 -25.57 -7.65 -13.43
CA LEU A 91 -25.80 -9.07 -13.12
C LEU A 91 -27.22 -9.30 -12.61
N GLU A 92 -27.75 -8.39 -11.80
CA GLU A 92 -29.11 -8.44 -11.27
C GLU A 92 -30.16 -8.35 -12.40
N ILE A 93 -29.98 -7.42 -13.34
CA ILE A 93 -30.83 -7.30 -14.55
C ILE A 93 -30.76 -8.59 -15.37
N TRP A 94 -29.56 -9.10 -15.63
CA TRP A 94 -29.38 -10.31 -16.43
C TRP A 94 -30.06 -11.53 -15.79
N VAL A 95 -29.93 -11.69 -14.47
CA VAL A 95 -30.61 -12.76 -13.72
C VAL A 95 -32.13 -12.62 -13.82
N GLN A 96 -32.67 -11.39 -13.75
CA GLN A 96 -34.11 -11.16 -13.93
C GLN A 96 -34.57 -11.54 -15.34
N GLU A 97 -33.85 -11.12 -16.38
CA GLU A 97 -34.19 -11.47 -17.78
C GLU A 97 -34.18 -12.98 -18.02
N VAL A 98 -33.17 -13.70 -17.50
CA VAL A 98 -33.10 -15.16 -17.60
C VAL A 98 -34.27 -15.82 -16.88
N ARG A 99 -34.63 -15.31 -15.69
CA ARG A 99 -35.77 -15.82 -14.92
C ARG A 99 -37.10 -15.59 -15.65
N LEU A 100 -37.30 -14.41 -16.24
CA LEU A 100 -38.50 -14.09 -17.03
C LEU A 100 -38.64 -15.01 -18.26
N LYS A 101 -37.55 -15.19 -19.03
CA LYS A 101 -37.54 -16.11 -20.19
C LYS A 101 -37.76 -17.58 -19.84
N SER A 102 -37.48 -17.96 -18.59
CA SER A 102 -37.71 -19.33 -18.09
C SER A 102 -39.17 -19.58 -17.70
N ILE A 103 -39.93 -18.52 -17.42
CA ILE A 103 -41.37 -18.58 -17.08
C ILE A 103 -42.24 -18.56 -18.35
N GLU A 104 -41.73 -17.99 -19.45
CA GLU A 104 -42.40 -17.93 -20.76
C GLU A 104 -42.23 -19.21 -21.61
N ARG A 105 -41.55 -20.24 -21.10
CA ARG A 105 -41.44 -21.59 -21.71
C ARG A 105 -42.30 -22.60 -20.97
#